data_AF-A0A7S0EK25-F1
#
_entry.id   AF-A0A7S0EK25-F1
#
_cell.length_a   1.000
_cell.length_b   1.000
_cell.length_c   1.000
_cell.angle_alpha   90.00
_cell.angle_beta   90.00
_cell.angle_gamma   90.00
#
_symmetry.space_group_name_H-M   'P 1'
#
loop_
_entity.id
_entity.type
_entity.pdbx_description
1 polymer ?
#
loop_
_entity_poly.entity_id
_entity_poly.type
_entity_poly.pdbx_seq_one_letter_code
_entity_poly.pdbx_strand_id
1 'polypeptide(L)'
;TQNAENNSQQTDRSAAKSQKTSAHSKTVSRVEAKPGVVLSVKMINFKNHSHTFQEFGSHVNFITGENGSGKSAILAAICTCLGGDANKHAASAGGSRSAQGLIKEGKDFAQVVVTLKGREGDKFEGVELGTEIVVTHNLDKTDKARTTGSFKINGATASKARVKLLAEYLNIQVDNPCVV
;
A
#
# COMPACT_ATOMS: atom_id res chain seq x y z
N THR A 1 -32.11 -9.44 -78.40
CA THR A 1 -31.57 -10.23 -79.52
C THR A 1 -30.16 -10.68 -79.15
N GLN A 2 -29.93 -12.01 -79.11
CA GLN A 2 -28.63 -12.74 -79.06
C GLN A 2 -27.79 -12.59 -77.76
N ASN A 3 -27.55 -13.59 -76.90
CA ASN A 3 -26.91 -14.94 -76.97
C ASN A 3 -25.45 -14.98 -77.43
N ALA A 4 -24.56 -15.49 -76.54
CA ALA A 4 -23.38 -16.38 -76.75
C ALA A 4 -22.33 -16.11 -75.63
N GLU A 5 -22.11 -16.98 -74.63
CA GLU A 5 -21.41 -18.28 -74.60
C GLU A 5 -19.87 -18.23 -74.52
N ASN A 6 -19.34 -18.85 -73.44
CA ASN A 6 -18.17 -19.76 -73.38
C ASN A 6 -16.75 -19.16 -73.58
N ASN A 7 -15.65 -19.61 -72.94
CA ASN A 7 -15.32 -20.86 -72.25
C ASN A 7 -14.00 -20.71 -71.45
N SER A 8 -13.82 -21.56 -70.42
CA SER A 8 -12.56 -22.20 -69.95
C SER A 8 -11.41 -21.32 -69.41
N GLN A 9 -10.65 -21.68 -68.36
CA GLN A 9 -10.25 -23.01 -67.90
C GLN A 9 -9.66 -22.93 -66.46
N GLN A 10 -9.78 -24.03 -65.74
CA GLN A 10 -9.37 -24.29 -64.36
C GLN A 10 -7.92 -24.80 -64.28
N THR A 11 -7.22 -24.49 -63.16
CA THR A 11 -6.13 -25.20 -62.44
C THR A 11 -5.13 -24.15 -61.92
N ASP A 12 -4.59 -24.13 -60.71
CA ASP A 12 -4.27 -25.24 -59.81
C ASP A 12 -4.07 -24.75 -58.36
N ARG A 13 -4.06 -25.73 -57.47
CA ARG A 13 -3.95 -25.65 -56.01
C ARG A 13 -2.73 -24.87 -55.52
N SER A 14 -2.88 -24.08 -54.45
CA SER A 14 -1.91 -24.00 -53.34
C SER A 14 -2.52 -23.27 -52.14
N ALA A 15 -2.57 -23.99 -51.01
CA ALA A 15 -3.09 -23.55 -49.74
C ALA A 15 -2.23 -22.44 -49.11
N ALA A 16 -2.83 -21.28 -48.80
CA ALA A 16 -2.26 -20.31 -47.88
C ALA A 16 -3.13 -20.23 -46.63
N LYS A 17 -2.53 -20.69 -45.54
CA LYS A 17 -3.07 -21.01 -44.24
C LYS A 17 -3.62 -19.77 -43.54
N SER A 18 -4.89 -19.86 -43.14
CA SER A 18 -5.54 -18.97 -42.19
C SER A 18 -4.69 -18.85 -40.91
N GLN A 19 -4.13 -17.68 -40.64
CA GLN A 19 -3.63 -17.30 -39.32
C GLN A 19 -4.52 -16.21 -38.77
N LYS A 20 -5.70 -16.64 -38.29
CA LYS A 20 -6.47 -15.93 -37.28
C LYS A 20 -5.59 -15.90 -36.02
N THR A 21 -4.78 -14.86 -35.85
CA THR A 21 -4.10 -14.61 -34.57
C THR A 21 -5.17 -14.18 -33.58
N SER A 22 -5.81 -15.16 -32.94
CA SER A 22 -6.58 -14.92 -31.73
C SER A 22 -5.57 -14.45 -30.68
N ALA A 23 -5.40 -13.13 -30.59
CA ALA A 23 -4.78 -12.52 -29.43
C ALA A 23 -5.67 -12.88 -28.25
N HIS A 24 -5.28 -13.95 -27.55
CA HIS A 24 -5.76 -14.28 -26.23
C HIS A 24 -5.22 -13.17 -25.32
N SER A 25 -5.83 -11.99 -25.41
CA SER A 25 -5.71 -10.97 -24.40
C SER A 25 -6.30 -11.60 -23.16
N LYS A 26 -5.44 -12.23 -22.36
CA LYS A 26 -5.74 -12.50 -20.96
C LYS A 26 -5.97 -11.13 -20.37
N THR A 27 -7.22 -10.68 -20.41
CA THR A 27 -7.73 -9.67 -19.51
C THR A 27 -7.50 -10.27 -18.13
N VAL A 28 -6.33 -10.02 -17.56
CA VAL A 28 -6.13 -10.16 -16.14
C VAL A 28 -7.10 -9.15 -15.58
N SER A 29 -8.30 -9.60 -15.22
CA SER A 29 -9.24 -8.80 -14.46
C SER A 29 -8.43 -8.21 -13.33
N ARG A 30 -8.28 -6.88 -13.27
CA ARG A 30 -7.61 -6.23 -12.15
C ARG A 30 -8.43 -6.63 -10.92
N VAL A 31 -7.93 -7.62 -10.18
CA VAL A 31 -8.58 -8.08 -8.96
C VAL A 31 -8.52 -6.89 -8.02
N GLU A 32 -9.70 -6.38 -7.67
CA GLU A 32 -9.84 -5.21 -6.80
C GLU A 32 -9.21 -5.53 -5.44
N ALA A 33 -8.46 -4.57 -4.89
CA ALA A 33 -7.91 -4.69 -3.55
C ALA A 33 -9.06 -4.87 -2.54
N LYS A 34 -8.91 -5.81 -1.62
CA LYS A 34 -9.86 -5.98 -0.51
C LYS A 34 -9.72 -4.83 0.48
N PRO A 35 -10.77 -4.48 1.24
CA PRO A 35 -10.66 -3.54 2.34
C PRO A 35 -9.56 -3.97 3.33
N GLY A 36 -8.83 -2.99 3.86
CA GLY A 36 -7.68 -3.21 4.75
C GLY A 36 -6.34 -3.39 4.05
N VAL A 37 -6.31 -3.53 2.72
CA VAL A 37 -5.04 -3.54 1.96
C VAL A 37 -4.35 -2.17 2.07
N VAL A 38 -3.06 -2.16 2.41
CA VAL A 38 -2.24 -0.95 2.40
C VAL A 38 -2.02 -0.52 0.95
N LEU A 39 -2.49 0.69 0.60
CA LEU A 39 -2.34 1.27 -0.74
C LEU A 39 -1.06 2.09 -0.86
N SER A 40 -0.73 2.85 0.19
CA SER A 40 0.52 3.63 0.21
C SER A 40 0.97 3.97 1.63
N VAL A 41 2.24 4.34 1.72
CA VAL A 41 2.84 4.93 2.91
C VAL A 41 3.66 6.15 2.54
N LYS A 42 3.45 7.24 3.27
CA LYS A 42 4.24 8.46 3.22
C LYS A 42 4.95 8.64 4.56
N MET A 43 6.23 8.96 4.51
CA MET A 43 7.08 9.21 5.67
C MET A 43 7.76 10.57 5.53
N ILE A 44 7.73 11.38 6.59
CA ILE A 44 8.44 12.65 6.69
C ILE A 44 9.27 12.61 7.97
N ASN A 45 10.57 12.90 7.85
CA ASN A 45 11.52 12.90 8.97
C ASN A 45 11.47 11.62 9.84
N PHE A 46 11.22 10.46 9.26
CA PHE A 46 11.09 9.20 9.97
C PHE A 46 12.35 8.35 9.80
N LYS A 47 13.05 8.05 10.89
CA LYS A 47 14.35 7.37 10.90
C LYS A 47 15.34 8.00 9.90
N ASN A 48 15.87 7.26 8.94
CA ASN A 48 16.78 7.78 7.93
C ASN A 48 16.07 8.50 6.77
N HIS A 49 14.74 8.49 6.69
CA HIS A 49 13.95 9.08 5.61
C HIS A 49 13.55 10.55 5.88
N SER A 50 14.02 11.49 5.05
CA SER A 50 13.58 12.89 5.11
C SER A 50 12.19 13.07 4.51
N HIS A 51 11.96 12.49 3.34
CA HIS A 51 10.68 12.43 2.66
C HIS A 51 10.66 11.17 1.79
N THR A 52 9.69 10.30 1.98
CA THR A 52 9.55 9.07 1.18
C THR A 52 8.09 8.77 0.98
N PHE A 53 7.74 8.34 -0.22
CA PHE A 53 6.41 7.90 -0.58
C PHE A 53 6.55 6.58 -1.34
N GLN A 54 5.75 5.59 -0.96
CA GLN A 54 5.73 4.28 -1.58
C GLN A 54 4.27 3.87 -1.79
N GLU A 55 3.93 3.53 -3.02
CA GLU A 55 2.66 2.88 -3.36
C GLU A 55 2.82 1.37 -3.40
N PHE A 56 1.76 0.66 -3.07
CA PHE A 56 1.73 -0.79 -3.03
C PHE A 56 0.67 -1.31 -4.01
N GLY A 57 0.95 -2.45 -4.62
CA GLY A 57 -0.01 -3.23 -5.38
C GLY A 57 -1.02 -3.92 -4.46
N SER A 58 -2.12 -4.39 -5.04
CA SER A 58 -3.27 -4.94 -4.30
C SER A 58 -3.06 -6.32 -3.65
N HIS A 59 -1.88 -6.93 -3.83
CA HIS A 59 -1.58 -8.29 -3.39
C HIS A 59 -0.23 -8.33 -2.65
N VAL A 60 0.76 -9.02 -3.20
CA VAL A 60 2.08 -9.18 -2.59
C VAL A 60 3.00 -8.07 -3.08
N ASN A 61 3.66 -7.41 -2.13
CA ASN A 61 4.63 -6.36 -2.40
C ASN A 61 6.00 -6.76 -1.83
N PHE A 62 7.05 -6.64 -2.63
CA PHE A 62 8.42 -6.89 -2.20
C PHE A 62 9.18 -5.57 -2.07
N ILE A 63 9.57 -5.22 -0.85
CA ILE A 63 10.46 -4.08 -0.60
C ILE A 63 11.91 -4.58 -0.71
N THR A 64 12.60 -4.22 -1.79
CA THR A 64 13.97 -4.64 -2.08
C THR A 64 14.96 -3.48 -2.01
N GLY A 65 16.27 -3.77 -1.97
CA GLY A 65 17.33 -2.76 -1.91
C GLY A 65 18.51 -3.18 -1.04
N GLU A 66 19.60 -2.42 -1.08
CA GLU A 66 20.83 -2.70 -0.33
C GLU A 66 20.63 -2.67 1.19
N ASN A 67 21.45 -3.39 1.94
CA ASN A 67 21.44 -3.32 3.40
C ASN A 67 21.68 -1.87 3.88
N GLY A 68 20.91 -1.42 4.87
CA GLY A 68 20.96 -0.05 5.35
C GLY A 68 20.12 0.99 4.57
N SER A 69 19.50 0.62 3.45
CA SER A 69 18.69 1.55 2.63
C SER A 69 17.38 2.04 3.26
N GLY A 70 17.03 1.57 4.47
CA GLY A 70 15.82 2.00 5.18
C GLY A 70 14.57 1.15 4.93
N LYS A 71 14.66 -0.02 4.29
CA LYS A 71 13.50 -0.92 4.04
C LYS A 71 12.70 -1.25 5.30
N SER A 72 13.38 -1.57 6.40
CA SER A 72 12.74 -1.86 7.69
C SER A 72 12.08 -0.63 8.32
N ALA A 73 12.42 0.59 7.89
CA ALA A 73 11.74 1.80 8.29
C ALA A 73 10.33 1.87 7.70
N ILE A 74 10.11 1.37 6.47
CA ILE A 74 8.79 1.32 5.84
C ILE A 74 7.84 0.45 6.67
N LEU A 75 8.25 -0.77 7.01
CA LEU A 75 7.46 -1.66 7.86
C LEU A 75 7.21 -1.05 9.24
N ALA A 76 8.25 -0.48 9.87
CA ALA A 76 8.09 0.20 11.14
C ALA A 76 7.12 1.39 11.06
N ALA A 77 7.12 2.14 9.98
CA ALA A 77 6.20 3.25 9.74
C ALA A 77 4.76 2.73 9.66
N ILE A 78 4.49 1.68 8.87
CA ILE A 78 3.15 1.11 8.76
C ILE A 78 2.67 0.57 10.11
N CYS A 79 3.47 -0.26 10.79
CA CYS A 79 3.10 -0.82 12.09
C CYS A 79 2.79 0.27 13.13
N THR A 80 3.63 1.31 13.22
CA THR A 80 3.41 2.40 14.20
C THR A 80 2.22 3.27 13.86
N CYS A 81 2.01 3.57 12.59
CA CYS A 81 0.88 4.35 12.12
C CYS A 81 -0.45 3.66 12.43
N LEU A 82 -0.50 2.32 12.33
CA LEU A 82 -1.68 1.51 12.62
C LEU A 82 -1.80 1.10 14.10
N GLY A 83 -1.06 1.75 15.01
CA GLY A 83 -1.21 1.56 16.45
C GLY A 83 -0.49 0.32 17.02
N GLY A 84 0.33 -0.37 16.23
CA GLY A 84 1.21 -1.43 16.67
C GLY A 84 2.36 -0.93 17.57
N ASP A 85 3.11 -1.86 18.14
CA ASP A 85 4.32 -1.53 18.89
C ASP A 85 5.52 -1.43 17.95
N ALA A 86 6.05 -0.21 17.78
CA ALA A 86 7.25 0.07 17.00
C ALA A 86 8.43 -0.84 17.40
N ASN A 87 8.53 -1.13 18.70
CA ASN A 87 9.71 -1.71 19.31
C ASN A 87 9.86 -3.20 19.02
N LYS A 88 8.75 -3.91 18.79
CA LYS A 88 8.76 -5.33 18.40
C LYS A 88 9.39 -5.54 17.03
N HIS A 89 9.31 -4.55 16.14
CA HIS A 89 9.80 -4.66 14.77
C HIS A 89 11.08 -3.83 14.52
N ALA A 90 11.33 -2.79 15.33
CA ALA A 90 12.55 -1.98 15.30
C ALA A 90 13.79 -2.72 15.84
N ALA A 91 13.62 -3.75 16.67
CA ALA A 91 14.72 -4.52 17.26
C ALA A 91 15.61 -5.24 16.23
N SER A 92 15.10 -5.51 15.02
CA SER A 92 15.87 -6.10 13.92
C SER A 92 16.84 -5.12 13.24
N ALA A 93 16.81 -3.83 13.60
CA ALA A 93 17.52 -2.77 12.88
C ALA A 93 18.45 -1.90 13.76
N GLY A 94 18.82 -2.36 14.97
CA GLY A 94 19.80 -1.68 15.83
C GLY A 94 19.45 -0.25 16.29
N GLY A 95 18.21 0.19 16.07
CA GLY A 95 17.74 1.53 16.44
C GLY A 95 17.18 1.60 17.86
N SER A 96 17.18 2.81 18.44
CA SER A 96 16.62 3.09 19.77
C SER A 96 15.18 2.56 19.89
N ARG A 97 14.90 1.86 21.00
CA ARG A 97 13.57 1.32 21.39
C ARG A 97 12.60 2.39 21.92
N SER A 98 12.87 3.66 21.63
CA SER A 98 12.06 4.78 22.07
C SER A 98 11.37 5.44 20.88
N ALA A 99 10.19 6.02 21.11
CA ALA A 99 9.50 6.82 20.09
C ALA A 99 10.39 7.94 19.52
N GLN A 100 11.33 8.46 20.32
CA GLN A 100 12.34 9.41 19.89
C GLN A 100 13.26 8.87 18.77
N GLY A 101 13.58 7.58 18.81
CA GLY A 101 14.39 6.89 17.79
C GLY A 101 13.70 6.71 16.44
N LEU A 102 12.39 6.98 16.36
CA LEU A 102 11.65 6.99 15.11
C LEU A 102 11.74 8.33 14.39
N ILE A 103 12.11 9.41 15.09
CA ILE A 103 12.32 10.72 14.50
C ILE A 103 13.74 10.78 13.95
N LYS A 104 13.87 11.26 12.71
CA LYS A 104 15.17 11.45 12.04
C LYS A 104 16.10 12.29 12.90
N GLU A 105 17.37 11.91 12.94
CA GLU A 105 18.40 12.67 13.63
C GLU A 105 18.45 14.11 13.11
N GLY A 106 18.58 15.08 14.02
CA GLY A 106 18.54 16.51 13.71
C GLY A 106 17.16 17.05 13.34
N LYS A 107 16.07 16.28 13.50
CA LYS A 107 14.69 16.72 13.31
C LYS A 107 13.90 16.67 14.61
N ASP A 108 12.89 17.52 14.73
CA ASP A 108 12.06 17.64 15.94
C ASP A 108 10.70 16.96 15.82
N PHE A 109 10.32 16.54 14.62
CA PHE A 109 9.08 15.81 14.39
C PHE A 109 9.26 14.73 13.34
N ALA A 110 8.35 13.77 13.31
CA ALA A 110 8.14 12.83 12.22
C ALA A 110 6.65 12.68 11.93
N GLN A 111 6.32 12.36 10.69
CA GLN A 111 4.96 12.04 10.29
C GLN A 111 4.95 10.80 9.43
N VAL A 112 4.02 9.90 9.72
CA VAL A 112 3.69 8.76 8.87
C VAL A 112 2.23 8.85 8.49
N VAL A 113 1.95 8.70 7.19
CA VAL A 113 0.60 8.60 6.65
C VAL A 113 0.48 7.28 5.93
N VAL A 114 -0.50 6.47 6.32
CA VAL A 114 -0.83 5.20 5.67
C VAL A 114 -2.22 5.34 5.07
N THR A 115 -2.34 5.03 3.78
CA THR A 115 -3.63 4.93 3.10
C THR A 115 -4.00 3.47 2.96
N LEU A 116 -5.17 3.10 3.46
CA LEU A 116 -5.74 1.76 3.36
C LEU A 116 -6.90 1.79 2.36
N LYS A 117 -7.09 0.67 1.67
CA LYS A 117 -8.30 0.44 0.87
C LYS A 117 -9.49 0.34 1.81
N GLY A 118 -10.49 1.18 1.58
CA GLY A 118 -11.80 1.09 2.22
C GLY A 118 -12.83 0.43 1.29
N ARG A 119 -14.10 0.57 1.66
CA ARG A 119 -15.25 0.12 0.88
C ARG A 119 -16.35 1.15 1.00
N GLU A 120 -16.98 1.48 -0.12
CA GLU A 120 -18.13 2.38 -0.14
C GLU A 120 -19.28 1.82 0.73
N GLY A 121 -19.89 2.69 1.52
CA GLY A 121 -20.95 2.32 2.47
C GLY A 121 -20.47 1.63 3.75
N ASP A 122 -19.17 1.34 3.88
CA ASP A 122 -18.61 0.72 5.08
C ASP A 122 -18.51 1.70 6.24
N LYS A 123 -18.89 1.27 7.44
CA LYS A 123 -19.02 2.13 8.62
C LYS A 123 -18.29 1.54 9.81
N PHE A 124 -17.40 2.34 10.38
CA PHE A 124 -16.73 2.04 11.64
C PHE A 124 -17.22 2.99 12.71
N GLU A 125 -17.81 2.42 13.78
CA GLU A 125 -18.45 3.19 14.86
C GLU A 125 -19.53 4.17 14.36
N GLY A 126 -20.27 3.78 13.32
CA GLY A 126 -21.33 4.60 12.71
C GLY A 126 -20.84 5.71 11.77
N VAL A 127 -19.53 5.87 11.59
CA VAL A 127 -18.92 6.85 10.68
C VAL A 127 -18.51 6.17 9.38
N GLU A 128 -18.83 6.79 8.25
CA GLU A 128 -18.43 6.29 6.93
C GLU A 128 -16.92 6.41 6.72
N LEU A 129 -16.33 5.30 6.30
CA LEU A 129 -14.89 5.20 6.05
C LEU A 129 -14.51 5.65 4.64
N GLY A 130 -15.39 5.42 3.66
CA GLY A 130 -15.15 5.70 2.26
C GLY A 130 -14.33 4.62 1.56
N THR A 131 -13.96 4.87 0.30
CA THR A 131 -13.16 3.95 -0.53
C THR A 131 -11.68 3.97 -0.19
N GLU A 132 -11.21 4.99 0.53
CA GLU A 132 -9.85 5.13 1.05
C GLU A 132 -9.88 5.63 2.49
N ILE A 133 -9.06 5.02 3.34
CA ILE A 133 -8.97 5.36 4.76
C ILE A 133 -7.55 5.85 5.02
N VAL A 134 -7.42 7.08 5.48
CA VAL A 134 -6.13 7.73 5.73
C VAL A 134 -5.86 7.75 7.22
N VAL A 135 -4.89 6.97 7.66
CA VAL A 135 -4.39 7.00 9.03
C VAL A 135 -3.12 7.84 9.06
N THR A 136 -3.06 8.81 9.97
CA THR A 136 -1.87 9.65 10.18
C THR A 136 -1.37 9.47 11.60
N HIS A 137 -0.08 9.29 11.75
CA HIS A 137 0.62 9.30 13.04
C HIS A 137 1.70 10.38 13.02
N ASN A 138 1.59 11.35 13.92
CA ASN A 138 2.61 12.37 14.13
C ASN A 138 3.37 12.07 15.41
N LEU A 139 4.67 12.33 15.38
CA LEU A 139 5.58 12.25 16.51
C LEU A 139 6.27 13.61 16.65
N ASP A 140 6.23 14.19 17.83
CA ASP A 140 6.81 15.49 18.11
C ASP A 140 7.73 15.39 19.33
N LYS A 141 8.95 15.90 19.23
CA LYS A 141 9.87 16.07 20.36
C LYS A 141 9.40 17.26 21.18
N THR A 142 9.02 17.01 22.42
CA THR A 142 8.59 18.07 23.35
C THR A 142 9.73 18.54 24.24
N ASP A 143 10.70 17.68 24.53
CA ASP A 143 11.97 18.01 25.19
C ASP A 143 13.08 17.03 24.74
N LYS A 144 14.29 17.13 25.32
CA LYS A 144 15.44 16.29 24.91
C LYS A 144 15.22 14.77 25.10
N ALA A 145 14.27 14.36 25.93
CA ALA A 145 14.05 12.95 26.31
C ALA A 145 12.61 12.45 26.07
N ARG A 146 11.66 13.34 25.77
CA ARG A 146 10.25 13.00 25.56
C ARG A 146 9.82 13.24 24.13
N THR A 147 8.99 12.31 23.67
CA THR A 147 8.32 12.38 22.38
C THR A 147 6.85 12.09 22.61
N THR A 148 5.99 12.97 22.11
CA THR A 148 4.54 12.77 22.12
C THR A 148 4.08 12.28 20.76
N GLY A 149 3.08 11.40 20.76
CA GLY A 149 2.46 10.89 19.55
C GLY A 149 1.00 11.29 19.45
N SER A 150 0.55 11.68 18.26
CA SER A 150 -0.87 11.91 17.96
C SER A 150 -1.31 11.08 16.75
N PHE A 151 -2.60 10.76 16.69
CA PHE A 151 -3.18 9.98 15.61
C PHE A 151 -4.39 10.70 15.00
N LYS A 152 -4.60 10.48 13.70
CA LYS A 152 -5.81 10.88 12.98
C LYS A 152 -6.30 9.75 12.09
N ILE A 153 -7.61 9.65 11.93
CA ILE A 153 -8.29 8.79 10.95
C ILE A 153 -9.13 9.72 10.08
N ASN A 154 -8.90 9.72 8.76
CA ASN A 154 -9.56 10.61 7.80
C ASN A 154 -9.52 12.09 8.23
N GLY A 155 -8.38 12.52 8.77
CA GLY A 155 -8.16 13.89 9.25
C GLY A 155 -8.72 14.21 10.65
N ALA A 156 -9.61 13.38 11.20
CA ALA A 156 -10.15 13.54 12.54
C ALA A 156 -9.23 12.94 13.60
N THR A 157 -9.02 13.64 14.72
CA THR A 157 -8.20 13.16 15.84
C THR A 157 -8.72 11.84 16.39
N ALA A 158 -7.81 10.90 16.63
CA ALA A 158 -8.12 9.57 17.16
C ALA A 158 -7.15 9.19 18.28
N SER A 159 -7.58 8.32 19.18
CA SER A 159 -6.69 7.68 20.15
C SER A 159 -5.94 6.52 19.48
N LYS A 160 -4.78 6.14 20.03
CA LYS A 160 -4.06 4.93 19.60
C LYS A 160 -4.95 3.68 19.67
N ALA A 161 -5.77 3.57 20.71
CA ALA A 161 -6.71 2.47 20.89
C ALA A 161 -7.75 2.41 19.76
N ARG A 162 -8.31 3.56 19.35
CA ARG A 162 -9.26 3.63 18.23
C ARG A 162 -8.61 3.23 16.91
N VAL A 163 -7.36 3.63 16.66
CA VAL A 163 -6.61 3.19 15.47
C VAL A 163 -6.40 1.68 15.47
N LYS A 164 -6.06 1.10 16.63
CA LYS A 164 -5.91 -0.35 16.75
C LYS A 164 -7.22 -1.10 16.50
N LEU A 165 -8.35 -0.60 17.03
CA LEU A 165 -9.68 -1.14 16.74
C LEU A 165 -10.04 -1.04 15.25
N LEU A 166 -9.67 0.05 14.57
CA LEU A 166 -9.84 0.17 13.12
C LEU A 166 -9.01 -0.88 12.37
N ALA A 167 -7.75 -1.10 12.77
CA ALA A 167 -6.91 -2.12 12.16
C ALA A 167 -7.50 -3.53 12.36
N GLU A 168 -8.01 -3.84 13.56
CA GLU A 168 -8.70 -5.10 13.86
C GLU A 168 -9.98 -5.27 13.03
N TYR A 169 -10.78 -4.20 12.90
CA TYR A 169 -11.98 -4.17 12.06
C TYR A 169 -11.67 -4.47 10.58
N LEU A 170 -10.56 -3.93 10.07
CA LEU A 170 -10.05 -4.18 8.72
C LEU A 170 -9.25 -5.49 8.61
N ASN A 171 -9.20 -6.30 9.68
CA ASN A 171 -8.49 -7.57 9.76
C ASN A 171 -6.97 -7.46 9.49
N ILE A 172 -6.36 -6.33 9.90
CA ILE A 172 -4.93 -6.06 9.79
C ILE A 172 -4.24 -6.45 11.11
N GLN A 173 -3.30 -7.41 11.05
CA GLN A 173 -2.53 -7.85 12.22
C GLN A 173 -1.27 -7.00 12.41
N VAL A 174 -1.42 -5.83 13.03
CA VAL A 174 -0.33 -4.84 13.19
C VAL A 174 0.90 -5.34 13.97
N ASP A 175 0.73 -6.37 14.80
CA ASP A 175 1.81 -7.02 15.57
C ASP A 175 2.48 -8.19 14.79
N ASN A 176 1.96 -8.55 13.61
CA ASN A 176 2.49 -9.62 12.76
C ASN A 176 3.08 -9.05 11.46
N PRO A 177 4.40 -8.84 11.39
CA PRO A 177 5.06 -8.14 10.29
C PRO A 177 5.06 -8.94 8.98
N CYS A 178 4.69 -10.22 9.01
CA CYS A 178 4.55 -11.05 7.82
C CYS A 178 3.17 -10.89 7.15
N VAL A 179 2.21 -10.28 7.83
CA VAL A 179 0.80 -10.20 7.41
C VAL A 179 0.41 -8.76 7.01
N VAL A 180 1.22 -7.77 7.37
CA VAL A 180 1.07 -6.35 7.01
C VAL A 180 1.87 -6.04 5.75
#